data_AF-A0A815MIG8-F1
#
_entry.id   AF-A0A815MIG8-F1
#
_cell.length_a   1.000
_cell.length_b   1.000
_cell.length_c   1.000
_cell.angle_alpha   90.00
_cell.angle_beta   90.00
_cell.angle_gamma   90.00
#
_symmetry.space_group_name_H-M   'P 1'
#
loop_
_entity.id
_entity.type
_entity.pdbx_description
1 polymer ?
#
loop_
_entity_poly.entity_id
_entity_poly.type
_entity_poly.pdbx_seq_one_letter_code
_entity_poly.pdbx_strand_id
1 'polypeptide(L)'
;STIKPYTPYLTLDARGKGLMLALEFVDTDIGFRVAKGLFREKVLVAGTLVNAKTIRIEPPLTITTEQINSVINALSKVLREIANNMKIQVTDESIATNVLQRTVLSRQL
;
A
#
# COMPACT_ATOMS: atom_id res chain seq x y z
N SER A 1 7.02 10.88 -18.05
CA SER A 1 7.54 11.43 -16.78
C SER A 1 7.31 10.41 -15.70
N THR A 2 8.36 9.85 -15.10
CA THR A 2 8.29 8.86 -14.00
C THR A 2 8.25 9.63 -12.69
N ILE A 3 7.24 9.39 -11.84
CA ILE A 3 7.10 10.08 -10.55
C ILE A 3 7.76 9.21 -9.48
N LYS A 4 8.75 9.76 -8.78
CA LYS A 4 9.45 9.03 -7.71
C LYS A 4 8.47 8.77 -6.54
N PRO A 5 8.32 7.52 -6.08
CA PRO A 5 7.34 7.17 -5.05
C PRO A 5 7.70 7.78 -3.69
N TYR A 6 6.70 8.35 -3.00
CA TYR A 6 6.82 8.86 -1.63
C TYR A 6 7.02 7.74 -0.59
N THR A 7 6.62 6.51 -0.92
CA THR A 7 6.79 5.30 -0.09
C THR A 7 7.48 4.19 -0.91
N PRO A 8 8.81 4.25 -1.08
CA PRO A 8 9.53 3.34 -1.98
C PRO A 8 9.51 1.87 -1.55
N TYR A 9 9.18 1.60 -0.27
CA TYR A 9 9.01 0.23 0.25
C TYR A 9 7.61 -0.34 0.02
N LEU A 10 6.65 0.46 -0.51
CA LEU A 10 5.31 0.02 -0.88
C LEU A 10 5.07 0.14 -2.38
N THR A 11 5.53 1.24 -2.96
CA THR A 11 5.25 1.66 -4.34
C THR A 11 6.55 1.75 -5.13
N LEU A 12 6.54 1.25 -6.36
CA LEU A 12 7.67 1.28 -7.28
C LEU A 12 7.58 2.46 -8.23
N ASP A 13 6.41 2.69 -8.81
CA ASP A 13 6.20 3.74 -9.82
C ASP A 13 4.74 4.21 -9.84
N ALA A 14 4.54 5.44 -10.29
CA ALA A 14 3.25 6.00 -10.65
C ALA A 14 3.36 6.60 -12.06
N ARG A 15 2.60 6.05 -13.00
CA ARG A 15 2.69 6.38 -14.43
C ARG A 15 1.32 6.54 -15.05
N GLY A 16 1.24 7.27 -16.17
CA GLY A 16 -0.01 7.45 -16.89
C GLY A 16 0.04 8.61 -17.89
N LYS A 17 -1.05 8.77 -18.65
CA LYS A 17 -1.26 9.88 -19.57
C LYS A 17 -2.72 10.34 -19.49
N GLY A 18 -2.93 11.63 -19.24
CA GLY A 18 -4.27 12.16 -18.97
C GLY A 18 -4.86 11.51 -17.71
N LEU A 19 -6.09 10.99 -17.83
CA LEU A 19 -6.79 10.32 -16.72
C LEU A 19 -6.57 8.80 -16.68
N MET A 20 -5.77 8.23 -17.58
CA MET A 20 -5.39 6.83 -17.51
C MET A 20 -4.11 6.69 -16.69
N LEU A 21 -4.27 6.38 -15.40
CA LEU A 21 -3.18 6.29 -14.43
C LEU A 21 -3.01 4.86 -13.92
N ALA A 22 -1.78 4.52 -13.58
CA ALA A 22 -1.39 3.24 -13.01
C ALA A 22 -0.42 3.45 -11.85
N LEU A 23 -0.69 2.79 -10.73
CA LEU A 23 0.17 2.76 -9.54
C LEU A 23 0.74 1.35 -9.40
N GLU A 24 2.06 1.23 -9.43
CA GLU A 24 2.78 -0.04 -9.32
C GLU A 24 3.34 -0.23 -7.91
N PHE A 25 3.13 -1.43 -7.37
CA PHE A 25 3.53 -1.83 -6.02
C PHE A 25 4.69 -2.82 -6.08
N VAL A 26 5.43 -2.90 -4.97
CA VAL A 26 6.59 -3.81 -4.85
C VAL A 26 6.16 -5.28 -4.96
N ASP A 27 4.97 -5.61 -4.47
CA ASP A 27 4.36 -6.93 -4.58
C ASP A 27 2.82 -6.86 -4.77
N THR A 28 2.25 -8.01 -5.12
CA THR A 28 0.81 -8.17 -5.38
C THR A 28 -0.05 -8.08 -4.11
N ASP A 29 0.46 -8.49 -2.94
CA ASP A 29 -0.31 -8.46 -1.69
C ASP A 29 -0.58 -7.02 -1.24
N ILE A 30 0.45 -6.16 -1.31
CA ILE A 30 0.33 -4.73 -1.02
C ILE A 30 -0.69 -4.09 -1.95
N GLY A 31 -0.61 -4.35 -3.25
CA GLY A 31 -1.58 -3.84 -4.20
C GLY A 31 -3.01 -4.33 -3.92
N PHE A 32 -3.18 -5.61 -3.56
CA PHE A 32 -4.48 -6.14 -3.15
C PHE A 32 -5.03 -5.43 -1.91
N ARG A 33 -4.19 -5.25 -0.88
CA ARG A 33 -4.55 -4.55 0.37
C ARG A 33 -4.92 -3.09 0.10
N VAL A 34 -4.20 -2.41 -0.78
CA VAL A 34 -4.53 -1.04 -1.19
C VAL A 34 -5.87 -0.99 -1.91
N ALA A 35 -6.11 -1.87 -2.89
CA ALA A 35 -7.37 -1.92 -3.61
C ALA A 35 -8.57 -2.20 -2.68
N LYS A 36 -8.42 -3.15 -1.74
CA LYS A 36 -9.42 -3.43 -0.70
C LYS A 36 -9.65 -2.24 0.23
N GLY A 37 -8.58 -1.55 0.63
CA GLY A 37 -8.66 -0.34 1.46
C GLY A 37 -9.40 0.80 0.75
N LEU A 38 -9.09 1.04 -0.52
CA LEU A 38 -9.78 2.05 -1.33
C LEU A 38 -11.27 1.72 -1.49
N PHE A 39 -11.62 0.45 -1.71
CA PHE A 39 -13.00 0.02 -1.78
C PHE A 39 -13.76 0.32 -0.48
N ARG A 40 -13.12 0.10 0.69
CA ARG A 40 -13.67 0.48 2.01
C ARG A 40 -13.85 1.99 2.16
N GLU A 41 -12.97 2.80 1.58
CA GLU A 41 -13.08 4.26 1.51
C GLU A 41 -14.01 4.73 0.38
N LYS A 42 -14.82 3.83 -0.22
CA LYS A 42 -15.78 4.12 -1.29
C LYS A 42 -15.15 4.61 -2.60
N VAL A 43 -13.89 4.26 -2.84
CA VAL A 43 -13.16 4.53 -4.09
C VAL A 43 -12.97 3.21 -4.84
N LEU A 44 -13.62 3.09 -6.00
CA LEU A 44 -13.50 1.90 -6.84
C LEU A 44 -12.29 2.01 -7.77
N VAL A 45 -11.46 0.97 -7.79
CA VAL A 45 -10.27 0.87 -8.65
C VAL A 45 -10.20 -0.50 -9.32
N ALA A 46 -9.48 -0.60 -10.43
CA ALA A 46 -9.28 -1.86 -11.14
C ALA A 46 -7.92 -2.51 -10.82
N GLY A 47 -7.85 -3.84 -10.89
CA GLY A 47 -6.64 -4.63 -10.62
C GLY A 47 -6.69 -5.43 -9.30
N THR A 48 -7.81 -6.09 -9.01
CA THR A 48 -8.05 -6.72 -7.69
C THR A 48 -7.60 -8.18 -7.58
N LEU A 49 -8.05 -9.11 -8.44
CA LEU A 49 -7.90 -10.55 -8.14
C LEU A 49 -6.76 -11.28 -8.90
N VAL A 50 -6.46 -10.90 -10.13
CA VAL A 50 -5.59 -11.70 -11.02
C VAL A 50 -4.15 -11.18 -11.09
N ASN A 51 -3.97 -9.86 -10.95
CA ASN A 51 -2.65 -9.23 -10.86
C ASN A 51 -2.79 -7.83 -10.23
N ALA A 52 -2.70 -7.78 -8.90
CA ALA A 52 -2.78 -6.54 -8.14
C ALA A 52 -1.45 -5.80 -8.01
N LYS A 53 -0.36 -6.27 -8.64
CA LYS A 53 0.92 -5.55 -8.64
C LYS A 53 0.79 -4.14 -9.23
N THR A 54 -0.23 -3.92 -10.08
CA THR A 54 -0.55 -2.60 -10.61
C THR A 54 -2.04 -2.30 -10.47
N ILE A 55 -2.38 -1.22 -9.77
CA ILE A 55 -3.75 -0.69 -9.68
C ILE A 55 -3.95 0.37 -10.75
N ARG A 56 -5.07 0.34 -11.46
CA ARG A 56 -5.45 1.40 -12.41
C ARG A 56 -6.46 2.37 -11.80
N ILE A 57 -6.22 3.65 -12.06
CA ILE A 57 -7.08 4.76 -11.66
C ILE A 57 -7.51 5.47 -12.94
N GLU A 58 -8.76 5.26 -13.34
CA GLU A 58 -9.33 5.70 -14.62
C GLU A 58 -10.69 6.38 -14.37
N PRO A 59 -10.70 7.57 -13.72
CA PRO A 59 -11.93 8.28 -13.39
C PRO A 59 -12.64 8.80 -14.65
N PRO A 60 -13.93 9.17 -14.54
CA PRO A 60 -14.64 9.82 -15.64
C PRO A 60 -13.98 11.16 -16.02
N LEU A 61 -14.11 11.57 -17.29
CA LEU A 61 -13.58 12.86 -17.76
C LEU A 61 -14.19 14.08 -17.04
N THR A 62 -15.35 13.90 -16.43
CA THR A 62 -16.08 14.93 -15.68
C THR A 62 -15.73 14.95 -14.18
N ILE A 63 -14.68 14.24 -13.75
CA ILE A 63 -14.27 14.21 -12.34
C ILE A 63 -13.94 15.62 -11.84
N THR A 64 -14.45 15.97 -10.65
CA THR A 64 -14.21 17.29 -10.07
C THR A 64 -12.95 17.30 -9.20
N THR A 65 -12.40 18.50 -8.94
CA THR A 65 -11.25 18.68 -8.05
C THR A 65 -11.53 18.17 -6.64
N GLU A 66 -12.75 18.32 -6.15
CA GLU A 66 -13.18 17.83 -4.83
C GLU A 66 -13.15 16.30 -4.78
N GLN A 67 -13.61 15.64 -5.84
CA GLN A 67 -13.54 14.18 -5.97
C GLN A 67 -12.08 13.70 -6.07
N ILE A 68 -11.23 14.41 -6.83
CA ILE A 68 -9.79 14.12 -6.90
C ILE A 68 -9.16 14.19 -5.49
N ASN A 69 -9.45 15.25 -4.74
CA ASN A 69 -8.94 15.40 -3.38
C ASN A 69 -9.44 14.28 -2.45
N SER A 70 -10.70 13.87 -2.59
CA SER A 70 -11.25 12.72 -1.85
C SER A 70 -10.49 11.43 -2.16
N VAL A 71 -10.20 11.15 -3.43
CA VAL A 71 -9.40 9.97 -3.84
C VAL A 71 -7.98 10.04 -3.28
N ILE A 72 -7.31 11.19 -3.37
CA ILE A 72 -5.94 11.37 -2.85
C ILE A 72 -5.90 11.16 -1.33
N ASN A 73 -6.90 11.67 -0.61
CA ASN A 73 -7.01 11.51 0.84
C ASN A 73 -7.27 10.05 1.23
N ALA A 74 -8.17 9.36 0.52
CA ALA A 74 -8.44 7.93 0.72
C ALA A 74 -7.17 7.09 0.49
N LEU A 75 -6.48 7.32 -0.63
CA LEU A 75 -5.23 6.62 -0.94
C LEU A 75 -4.16 6.87 0.12
N SER A 76 -3.98 8.13 0.54
CA SER A 76 -3.01 8.51 1.57
C SER A 76 -3.31 7.83 2.91
N LYS A 77 -4.58 7.76 3.30
CA LYS A 77 -5.03 7.08 4.52
C LYS A 77 -4.71 5.58 4.47
N VAL A 78 -5.07 4.91 3.37
CA VAL A 78 -4.86 3.47 3.18
C VAL A 78 -3.37 3.11 3.17
N LEU A 79 -2.54 3.89 2.45
CA LEU A 79 -1.09 3.66 2.42
C LEU A 79 -0.46 3.81 3.80
N ARG A 80 -0.89 4.81 4.59
CA ARG A 80 -0.41 5.02 5.97
C ARG A 80 -0.82 3.87 6.89
N GLU A 81 -2.06 3.40 6.80
CA GLU A 81 -2.54 2.24 7.56
C GLU A 81 -1.70 0.99 7.26
N ILE A 82 -1.46 0.72 5.97
CA ILE A 82 -0.64 -0.43 5.54
C ILE A 82 0.81 -0.29 6.00
N ALA A 83 1.40 0.89 5.87
CA ALA A 83 2.77 1.17 6.34
C ALA A 83 2.92 0.97 7.85
N ASN A 84 1.96 1.44 8.65
CA ASN A 84 1.98 1.30 10.10
C ASN A 84 1.83 -0.18 10.51
N ASN A 85 0.91 -0.91 9.87
CA ASN A 85 0.70 -2.32 10.16
C ASN A 85 1.94 -3.17 9.84
N MET A 86 2.67 -2.85 8.77
CA MET A 86 3.94 -3.53 8.47
C MET A 86 5.04 -3.20 9.48
N LYS A 87 5.15 -1.93 9.93
CA LYS A 87 6.12 -1.57 10.98
C LYS A 87 5.88 -2.35 12.27
N ILE A 88 4.62 -2.50 12.68
CA ILE A 88 4.23 -3.21 13.90
C ILE A 88 4.68 -4.68 13.85
N GLN A 89 4.43 -5.38 12.73
CA GLN A 89 4.82 -6.79 12.56
C GLN A 89 6.35 -7.00 12.63
N VAL A 90 7.14 -6.09 12.06
CA VAL A 90 8.60 -6.13 12.15
C VAL A 90 9.09 -5.95 13.59
N THR A 91 8.45 -5.08 14.38
CA THR A 91 8.75 -4.95 15.81
C THR A 91 8.36 -6.18 16.62
N ASP A 92 7.21 -6.81 16.36
CA ASP A 92 6.76 -7.97 17.15
C ASP A 92 7.58 -9.24 16.86
N GLU A 93 7.91 -9.54 15.59
CA GLU A 93 8.75 -10.70 15.24
C GLU A 93 10.19 -10.56 15.74
N SER A 94 10.74 -9.35 15.70
CA SER A 94 12.08 -9.07 16.23
C SER A 94 12.13 -9.16 17.76
N ILE A 95 11.06 -8.76 18.47
CA ILE A 95 10.94 -8.97 19.92
C ILE A 95 10.83 -10.46 20.25
N ALA A 96 9.95 -11.20 19.57
CA ALA A 96 9.78 -12.63 19.81
C ALA A 96 11.08 -13.42 19.58
N THR A 97 11.82 -13.09 18.51
CA THR A 97 13.12 -13.72 18.22
C THR A 97 14.17 -13.40 19.29
N ASN A 98 14.25 -12.14 19.74
CA ASN A 98 15.18 -11.71 20.80
C ASN A 98 14.85 -12.33 22.16
N VAL A 99 13.55 -12.48 22.50
CA VAL A 99 13.11 -13.12 23.74
C VAL A 99 13.41 -14.61 23.75
N LEU A 100 13.17 -15.31 22.63
CA LEU A 100 13.51 -16.73 22.49
C LEU A 100 15.02 -16.94 22.59
N GLN A 101 15.84 -16.13 21.90
CA GLN A 101 17.30 -16.25 22.01
C GLN A 101 17.80 -16.03 23.45
N ARG A 102 17.28 -15.02 24.15
CA ARG A 102 17.64 -14.76 25.56
C ARG A 102 17.21 -15.90 26.49
N THR A 103 16.04 -16.49 26.28
CA THR A 103 15.50 -17.58 27.11
C THR A 103 16.24 -18.89 26.90
N VAL A 104 16.74 -19.14 25.69
CA VAL A 104 17.55 -20.34 25.39
C VAL A 104 18.95 -20.20 25.98
N LEU A 105 19.56 -19.02 25.90
CA LEU A 105 20.88 -18.74 26.48
C LEU A 105 20.89 -18.79 28.02
N SER A 106 19.80 -18.38 28.69
CA SER A 106 19.70 -18.45 30.15
C SER A 106 19.39 -19.84 30.70
N ARG A 107 19.08 -20.83 29.84
CA ARG A 107 18.85 -22.23 30.22
C ARG A 107 20.06 -23.14 29.97
N GLN A 108 21.13 -22.62 29.36
CA GLN A 108 22.38 -23.34 29.08
C GLN A 108 23.52 -23.00 30.06
N LEU A 109 23.22 -22.23 31.12
CA LEU A 109 24.05 -21.98 32.30
C LEU A 109 23.35 -22.58 33.52
#